data_AF-A0A7W1CWE8-F1
#
_entry.id   AF-A0A7W1CWE8-F1
#
_cell.length_a   1.000
_cell.length_b   1.000
_cell.length_c   1.000
_cell.angle_alpha   90.00
_cell.angle_beta   90.00
_cell.angle_gamma   90.00
#
_symmetry.space_group_name_H-M   'P 1'
#
loop_
_entity.id
_entity.type
_entity.pdbx_description
1 polymer ?
#
loop_
_entity_poly.entity_id
_entity_poly.type
_entity_poly.pdbx_seq_one_letter_code
_entity_poly.pdbx_strand_id
1 'polypeptide(L)'
;MQYTSLSFSERLKEVGITPSMGRTGSALDNAMAESFVSTLKAELVSRMEFPSRQAAKSAIFEYLETFYNTRRLHSALGYRSPAGYLPSPRSRVAL
;
A
#
# COMPACT_ATOMS: atom_id res chain seq x y z
N MET A 1 -16.63 -6.16 -4.52
CA MET A 1 -15.93 -5.86 -5.78
C MET A 1 -16.18 -4.39 -6.13
N GLN A 2 -15.28 -3.47 -5.74
CA GLN A 2 -15.36 -2.04 -6.12
C GLN A 2 -14.40 -1.66 -7.26
N TYR A 3 -13.48 -2.55 -7.64
CA TYR A 3 -12.50 -2.33 -8.71
C TYR A 3 -13.10 -2.39 -10.13
N THR A 4 -14.39 -2.73 -10.25
CA THR A 4 -15.13 -2.81 -11.51
C THR A 4 -16.14 -1.67 -11.69
N SER A 5 -16.20 -0.68 -10.79
CA SER A 5 -17.10 0.45 -11.01
C SER A 5 -16.55 1.34 -12.13
N LEU A 6 -17.42 1.65 -13.10
CA LEU A 6 -17.14 2.55 -14.23
C LEU A 6 -16.49 3.86 -13.78
N SER A 7 -16.93 4.40 -12.65
CA SER A 7 -16.40 5.64 -12.04
C SER A 7 -14.90 5.60 -11.72
N PHE A 8 -14.34 4.43 -11.36
CA PHE A 8 -12.90 4.28 -11.10
C PHE A 8 -12.10 4.26 -12.40
N SER A 9 -12.65 3.65 -13.46
CA SER A 9 -11.99 3.56 -14.77
C SER A 9 -12.02 4.89 -15.53
N GLU A 10 -13.11 5.65 -15.40
CA GLU A 10 -13.24 7.00 -16.00
C GLU A 10 -12.24 7.97 -15.38
N ARG A 11 -12.13 7.97 -14.04
CA ARG A 11 -11.17 8.82 -13.36
C ARG A 11 -9.71 8.49 -13.71
N LEU A 12 -9.38 7.21 -13.88
CA LEU A 12 -8.03 6.80 -14.31
C LEU A 12 -7.70 7.27 -15.73
N LYS A 13 -8.69 7.25 -16.65
CA LYS A 13 -8.54 7.82 -17.99
C LYS A 13 -8.31 9.34 -17.95
N GLU A 14 -9.03 10.06 -17.10
CA GLU A 14 -8.87 11.53 -16.95
C GLU A 14 -7.45 11.94 -16.50
N VAL A 15 -6.78 11.13 -15.68
CA VAL A 15 -5.40 11.40 -15.23
C VAL A 15 -4.32 10.70 -16.06
N GLY A 16 -4.68 10.10 -17.20
CA GLY A 16 -3.71 9.45 -18.12
C GLY A 16 -3.07 8.18 -17.56
N ILE A 17 -3.64 7.57 -16.52
CA ILE A 17 -3.15 6.33 -15.94
C ILE A 17 -3.85 5.16 -16.64
N THR A 18 -3.07 4.33 -17.34
CA THR A 18 -3.61 3.11 -17.96
C THR A 18 -3.89 2.08 -16.86
N PRO A 19 -5.14 1.68 -16.61
CA PRO A 19 -5.43 0.62 -15.65
C PRO A 19 -4.86 -0.70 -16.18
N SER A 20 -3.78 -1.18 -15.56
CA SER A 20 -3.35 -2.57 -15.70
C SER A 20 -4.28 -3.42 -14.83
N MET A 21 -5.44 -3.78 -15.38
CA MET A 21 -6.24 -4.86 -14.79
C MET A 21 -5.46 -6.15 -15.03
N GLY A 22 -4.61 -6.52 -14.06
CA GLY A 22 -3.95 -7.82 -14.04
C GLY A 22 -5.00 -8.91 -14.28
N ARG A 23 -4.66 -9.90 -15.10
CA ARG A 23 -5.56 -11.00 -15.49
C ARG A 23 -6.22 -11.58 -14.23
N THR A 24 -7.54 -11.79 -14.27
CA THR A 24 -8.28 -12.44 -13.18
C THR A 24 -7.56 -13.71 -12.73
N GLY A 25 -7.10 -13.76 -11.48
CA GLY A 25 -6.36 -14.90 -10.93
C GLY A 25 -4.83 -14.78 -10.90
N SER A 26 -4.24 -13.61 -11.14
CA SER A 26 -2.82 -13.38 -10.87
C SER A 26 -2.56 -13.27 -9.36
N ALA A 27 -2.37 -14.41 -8.71
CA ALA A 27 -2.03 -14.49 -7.29
C ALA A 27 -0.78 -13.67 -6.94
N LEU A 28 0.12 -13.42 -7.89
CA LEU A 28 1.33 -12.62 -7.70
C LEU A 28 1.04 -11.11 -7.58
N ASP A 29 0.08 -10.59 -8.36
CA ASP A 29 -0.28 -9.17 -8.31
C ASP A 29 -0.96 -8.81 -6.99
N ASN A 30 -1.78 -9.73 -6.47
CA ASN A 30 -2.42 -9.55 -5.17
C ASN A 30 -1.52 -10.00 -4.00
N ALA A 31 -0.52 -10.88 -4.20
CA ALA A 31 0.33 -11.38 -3.13
C ALA A 31 1.05 -10.26 -2.36
N MET A 32 1.46 -9.20 -3.05
CA MET A 32 2.05 -8.01 -2.43
C MET A 32 1.04 -7.30 -1.51
N ALA A 33 -0.19 -7.10 -1.99
CA ALA A 33 -1.26 -6.49 -1.23
C ALA A 33 -1.73 -7.38 -0.07
N GLU A 34 -1.86 -8.69 -0.29
CA GLU A 34 -2.23 -9.68 0.73
C GLU A 34 -1.17 -9.78 1.83
N SER A 35 0.12 -9.78 1.47
CA SER A 35 1.23 -9.78 2.42
C SER A 35 1.21 -8.52 3.28
N PHE A 36 0.94 -7.37 2.67
CA PHE A 36 0.76 -6.11 3.40
C PHE A 36 -0.43 -6.18 4.35
N VAL A 37 -1.60 -6.64 3.89
CA VAL A 37 -2.81 -6.73 4.73
C VAL A 37 -2.63 -7.71 5.88
N SER A 38 -1.97 -8.85 5.65
CA SER A 38 -1.62 -9.82 6.69
C SER A 38 -0.73 -9.19 7.75
N THR A 39 0.31 -8.48 7.31
CA THR A 39 1.23 -7.72 8.17
C THR A 39 0.50 -6.66 9.00
N LEU A 40 -0.31 -5.82 8.35
CA LEU A 40 -1.09 -4.77 9.01
C LEU A 40 -2.01 -5.36 10.07
N LYS A 41 -2.65 -6.49 9.76
CA LYS A 41 -3.51 -7.18 10.73
C LYS A 41 -2.73 -7.71 11.92
N ALA A 42 -1.57 -8.32 11.69
CA ALA A 42 -0.74 -8.93 12.74
C ALA A 42 -0.05 -7.90 13.65
N GLU A 43 0.34 -6.74 13.09
CA GLU A 43 1.12 -5.72 13.80
C GLU A 43 0.25 -4.63 14.42
N LEU A 44 -0.90 -4.31 13.83
CA LEU A 44 -1.78 -3.22 14.28
C LEU A 44 -3.15 -3.72 14.74
N VAL A 45 -3.90 -4.40 13.86
CA VAL A 45 -5.32 -4.71 14.11
C VAL A 45 -5.51 -5.74 15.21
N SER A 46 -4.63 -6.74 15.33
CA SER A 46 -4.70 -7.76 16.37
C SER A 46 -4.28 -7.24 17.75
N ARG A 47 -3.65 -6.06 17.82
CA ARG A 47 -3.07 -5.50 19.05
C ARG A 47 -3.88 -4.36 19.63
N MET A 48 -4.89 -3.86 18.93
CA MET A 48 -5.67 -2.70 19.34
C MET A 48 -7.15 -2.88 19.02
N GLU A 49 -8.00 -2.45 19.96
CA GLU A 49 -9.42 -2.29 19.70
C GLU A 49 -9.71 -0.87 19.21
N PHE A 50 -10.57 -0.75 18.20
CA PHE A 50 -10.92 0.53 17.62
C PHE A 50 -12.33 0.94 18.03
N PRO A 51 -12.49 2.04 18.80
CA PRO A 51 -13.81 2.49 19.25
C PRO A 51 -14.66 3.06 18.12
N SER A 52 -14.06 3.39 16.98
CA SER A 52 -14.77 3.85 15.79
C SER A 52 -13.99 3.57 14.51
N ARG A 53 -14.70 3.60 13.38
CA ARG A 53 -14.08 3.50 12.05
C ARG A 53 -13.08 4.65 11.80
N GLN A 54 -13.34 5.84 12.34
CA GLN A 54 -12.42 6.97 12.20
C GLN A 54 -11.12 6.75 12.98
N ALA A 55 -11.22 6.20 14.20
CA ALA A 55 -10.05 5.82 14.99
C ALA A 55 -9.19 4.77 14.27
N ALA A 56 -9.82 3.76 13.66
CA ALA A 56 -9.13 2.76 12.84
C ALA A 56 -8.39 3.40 11.65
N LYS A 57 -9.04 4.33 10.93
CA LYS A 57 -8.41 5.05 9.81
C LYS A 57 -7.18 5.85 10.26
N SER A 58 -7.29 6.60 11.35
CA SER A 58 -6.18 7.40 11.87
C SER A 58 -5.01 6.52 12.31
N ALA A 59 -5.29 5.41 13.01
CA ALA A 59 -4.26 4.47 13.44
C ALA A 59 -3.56 3.78 12.25
N ILE A 60 -4.31 3.40 11.21
CA ILE A 60 -3.72 2.85 9.99
C ILE A 60 -2.83 3.88 9.30
N PHE A 61 -3.27 5.14 9.22
CA PHE A 61 -2.48 6.22 8.64
C PHE A 61 -1.18 6.45 9.42
N GLU A 62 -1.25 6.54 10.74
CA GLU A 62 -0.09 6.70 11.60
C GLU A 62 0.88 5.50 11.48
N TYR A 63 0.35 4.29 11.46
CA TYR A 63 1.14 3.09 11.22
C TYR A 63 1.87 3.14 9.88
N LEU A 64 1.21 3.61 8.81
CA LEU A 64 1.80 3.73 7.48
C LEU A 64 2.95 4.75 7.42
N GLU A 65 2.71 5.97 7.91
CA GLU A 65 3.65 7.09 7.81
C GLU A 65 4.83 6.95 8.80
N THR A 66 4.53 6.60 10.05
CA THR A 66 5.50 6.67 11.14
C THR A 66 6.30 5.37 11.32
N PHE A 67 5.76 4.24 10.86
CA PHE A 67 6.39 2.94 11.07
C PHE A 67 6.61 2.16 9.78
N TYR A 68 5.56 1.84 9.01
CA TYR A 68 5.65 0.93 7.88
C TYR A 68 6.60 1.45 6.80
N ASN A 69 6.39 2.67 6.30
CA ASN A 69 7.20 3.23 5.22
C ASN A 69 8.60 3.62 5.70
N THR A 70 8.74 4.09 6.94
CA THR A 70 9.97 4.72 7.42
C THR A 70 10.90 3.77 8.16
N ARG A 71 10.37 2.81 8.93
CA ARG A 71 11.15 1.99 9.89
C ARG A 71 11.05 0.49 9.66
N ARG A 72 9.94 -0.03 9.17
CA ARG A 72 9.70 -1.47 9.06
C ARG A 72 10.65 -2.10 8.05
N LEU A 73 11.42 -3.10 8.47
CA LEU A 73 12.39 -3.75 7.59
C LEU A 73 11.74 -4.89 6.80
N HIS A 74 12.05 -4.97 5.51
CA HIS A 74 11.57 -6.03 4.63
C HIS A 74 12.75 -6.87 4.15
N SER A 75 12.70 -8.19 4.35
CA SER A 75 13.74 -9.11 3.87
C SER A 75 13.89 -9.04 2.34
N ALA A 76 12.78 -8.88 1.61
CA ALA A 76 12.76 -8.67 0.17
C ALA A 76 13.46 -7.38 -0.29
N LEU A 77 13.65 -6.39 0.60
CA LEU A 77 14.34 -5.12 0.31
C LEU A 77 15.77 -5.11 0.88
N GLY A 78 16.34 -6.28 1.21
CA GLY A 78 17.65 -6.36 1.85
C GLY A 78 17.67 -5.80 3.26
N TYR A 79 16.61 -6.05 4.04
CA TYR A 79 16.42 -5.54 5.40
C TYR A 79 16.45 -4.00 5.47
N ARG A 80 15.84 -3.36 4.47
CA ARG A 80 15.61 -1.91 4.45
C ARG A 80 14.12 -1.60 4.60
N SER A 81 13.82 -0.38 5.03
CA SER A 81 12.46 0.15 4.98
C SER A 81 12.07 0.55 3.56
N PRO A 82 10.76 0.60 3.23
CA PRO A 82 10.31 1.04 1.91
C PRO A 82 10.88 2.40 1.50
N ALA A 83 10.91 3.37 2.42
CA ALA A 83 11.52 4.68 2.17
C ALA A 83 13.06 4.63 2.05
N GLY A 84 13.72 3.69 2.73
CA GLY A 84 15.17 3.47 2.59
C GLY A 84 15.58 2.69 1.32
N TYR A 85 14.63 1.99 0.70
CA TYR A 85 14.83 1.31 -0.59
C TYR A 85 14.51 2.23 -1.77
N LEU A 86 13.44 3.04 -1.68
CA LEU A 86 13.10 4.01 -2.70
C LEU A 86 14.15 5.13 -2.73
N PRO A 87 14.72 5.48 -3.90
CA PRO A 87 15.55 6.66 -4.00
C PRO A 87 14.70 7.90 -3.67
N SER A 88 15.32 8.91 -3.05
CA SER A 88 14.71 10.21 -2.79
C SER A 88 13.96 10.69 -4.05
N PRO A 89 12.71 11.22 -3.94
CA PRO A 89 11.95 11.70 -5.09
C PRO A 89 12.71 12.73 -5.95
N ARG A 90 13.77 13.34 -5.40
CA ARG A 90 14.63 14.32 -6.09
C ARG A 90 15.60 13.74 -7.13
N SER A 91 15.77 12.43 -7.24
CA SER A 91 16.69 11.85 -8.23
C SER A 91 16.00 11.35 -9.52
N ARG A 92 14.70 11.60 -9.69
CA ARG A 92 13.94 11.16 -10.88
C ARG A 92 13.78 12.24 -11.97
N VAL A 93 14.62 13.28 -11.94
CA VAL A 93 14.79 14.26 -13.02
C VAL A 93 16.28 14.37 -13.37
N ALA A 94 16.81 13.33 -14.01
CA ALA A 94 18.02 13.41 -14.82
C ALA A 94 18.06 12.20 -15.75
N LEU A 95 17.98 12.51 -17.05
CA LEU A 95 18.07 11.67 -18.26
C LEU A 95 16.78 10.96 -18.70
#